data_AF-A0A0F2JAW9-F1
#
_entry.id   AF-A0A0F2JAW9-F1
#
_cell.length_a   1.000
_cell.length_b   1.000
_cell.length_c   1.000
_cell.angle_alpha   90.00
_cell.angle_beta   90.00
_cell.angle_gamma   90.00
#
_symmetry.space_group_name_H-M   'P 1'
#
loop_
_entity.id
_entity.type
_entity.pdbx_description
1 polymer ?
#
loop_
_entity_poly.entity_id
_entity_poly.type
_entity_poly.pdbx_seq_one_letter_code
_entity_poly.pdbx_strand_id
1 'polypeptide(L)'
;MAGEGQMLRTARENKEWSLTDTEEITKIRVRYIQALEEENYGILPGSTYAKGYLRTYAKQLGLNSDEIVGLYSASMMPDSLSAQPVLKTLQIPEKPRPLWVRPSIIGGMVILLVFVFVVKGLYWTEHKIADTPYTSPPLISAPKTDVPNSSATPNKPETSLQSTPPNVIASTEDGLTAQLVFTQPCWIEIKIDGQAPFQGTFAAGTSKEIKGTEKIELVSIGNAGGLTVTLNGRALPVLGKAGEVRRNVVLTKDSLNNL
;
A
#
# COMPACT_ATOMS: atom_id res chain seq x y z
N MET A 1 19.31 -18.28 31.08
CA MET A 1 18.33 -17.20 30.84
C MET A 1 17.16 -17.85 30.12
N ALA A 2 15.93 -17.68 30.61
CA ALA A 2 14.77 -18.18 29.88
C ALA A 2 14.60 -17.35 28.60
N GLY A 3 14.45 -18.00 27.45
CA GLY A 3 14.21 -17.30 26.19
C GLY A 3 12.80 -16.71 26.13
N GLU A 4 12.59 -15.78 25.20
CA GLU A 4 11.31 -15.08 25.02
C GLU A 4 10.12 -16.01 24.77
N GLY A 5 10.35 -17.18 24.15
CA GLY A 5 9.30 -18.16 23.88
C GLY A 5 8.74 -18.79 25.15
N GLN A 6 9.62 -19.09 26.12
CA GLN A 6 9.21 -19.61 27.41
C GLN A 6 8.43 -18.58 28.24
N MET A 7 8.81 -17.29 28.14
CA MET A 7 8.08 -16.20 28.79
C MET A 7 6.65 -16.08 28.25
N LEU A 8 6.50 -16.15 26.92
CA LEU A 8 5.19 -16.12 26.26
C LEU A 8 4.33 -17.31 26.67
N ARG A 9 4.89 -18.53 26.65
CA ARG A 9 4.18 -19.75 27.07
C ARG A 9 3.69 -19.66 28.52
N THR A 10 4.57 -19.27 29.43
CA THR A 10 4.25 -19.16 30.85
C THR A 10 3.14 -18.13 31.08
N ALA A 11 3.22 -16.97 30.41
CA ALA A 11 2.19 -15.94 30.52
C ALA A 11 0.84 -16.37 29.91
N ARG A 12 0.85 -17.16 28.82
CA ARG A 12 -0.37 -17.78 28.27
C ARG A 12 -0.99 -18.75 29.24
N GLU A 13 -0.20 -19.65 29.82
CA GLU A 13 -0.67 -20.66 30.76
C GLU A 13 -1.21 -20.04 32.05
N ASN A 14 -0.59 -18.96 32.54
CA ASN A 14 -1.10 -18.18 33.67
C ASN A 14 -2.45 -17.50 33.40
N LYS A 15 -2.81 -17.29 32.13
CA LYS A 15 -4.13 -16.84 31.71
C LYS A 15 -5.11 -17.98 31.41
N GLU A 16 -4.66 -19.23 31.57
CA GLU A 16 -5.42 -20.44 31.24
C GLU A 16 -5.87 -20.47 29.77
N TRP A 17 -5.13 -19.81 28.86
CA TRP A 17 -5.46 -19.79 27.44
C TRP A 17 -4.87 -21.00 26.74
N SER A 18 -5.69 -21.73 26.00
CA SER A 18 -5.19 -22.73 25.06
C SER A 18 -4.54 -22.06 23.84
N LEU A 19 -3.80 -22.83 23.05
CA LEU A 19 -3.27 -22.34 21.77
C LEU A 19 -4.41 -21.91 20.82
N THR A 20 -5.54 -22.62 20.85
CA THR A 20 -6.73 -22.30 20.04
C THR A 20 -7.38 -21.00 20.47
N ASP A 21 -7.54 -20.78 21.79
CA ASP A 21 -8.06 -19.50 22.32
C ASP A 21 -7.15 -18.35 21.94
N THR A 22 -5.83 -18.59 22.00
CA THR A 22 -4.83 -17.61 21.61
C THR A 22 -4.94 -17.26 20.12
N GLU A 23 -5.18 -18.24 19.23
CA GLU A 23 -5.44 -17.99 17.81
C GLU A 23 -6.71 -17.14 17.62
N GLU A 24 -7.77 -17.43 18.38
CA GLU A 24 -9.01 -16.66 18.30
C GLU A 24 -8.82 -15.20 18.74
N ILE A 25 -8.07 -14.96 19.83
CA ILE A 25 -7.86 -13.63 20.40
C ILE A 25 -6.87 -12.80 19.57
N THR A 26 -5.75 -13.41 19.16
CA THR A 26 -4.65 -12.71 18.48
C THR A 26 -4.81 -12.68 16.96
N LYS A 27 -5.65 -13.57 16.41
CA LYS A 27 -5.76 -13.86 14.96
C LYS A 27 -4.46 -14.38 14.34
N ILE A 28 -3.55 -14.91 15.15
CA ILE A 28 -2.31 -15.56 14.73
C ILE A 28 -2.57 -17.06 14.70
N ARG A 29 -2.24 -17.73 13.58
CA ARG A 29 -2.46 -19.18 13.46
C ARG A 29 -1.80 -19.97 14.59
N VAL A 30 -2.45 -21.03 15.10
CA VAL A 30 -1.89 -21.92 16.16
C VAL A 30 -0.46 -22.35 15.87
N ARG A 31 -0.19 -22.79 14.63
CA ARG A 31 1.16 -23.22 14.20
C ARG A 31 2.24 -22.14 14.41
N TYR A 32 1.87 -20.87 14.31
CA TYR A 32 2.78 -19.75 14.50
C TYR A 32 2.91 -19.38 15.98
N ILE A 33 1.83 -19.46 16.77
CA ILE A 33 1.90 -19.29 18.22
C ILE A 33 2.85 -20.33 18.83
N GLN A 34 2.69 -21.59 18.44
CA GLN A 34 3.57 -22.66 18.87
C GLN A 34 5.02 -22.40 18.45
N ALA A 35 5.24 -21.99 17.19
CA ALA A 35 6.58 -21.64 16.70
C ALA A 35 7.22 -20.47 17.48
N LEU A 36 6.45 -19.48 17.93
CA LEU A 36 6.95 -18.40 18.78
C LEU A 36 7.32 -18.89 20.18
N GLU A 37 6.52 -19.76 20.78
CA GLU A 37 6.81 -20.34 22.10
C GLU A 37 8.01 -21.30 22.09
N GLU A 38 8.26 -21.96 20.96
CA GLU A 38 9.40 -22.85 20.74
C GLU A 38 10.62 -22.14 20.14
N GLU A 39 10.54 -20.82 19.92
CA GLU A 39 11.57 -20.00 19.27
C GLU A 39 11.99 -20.53 17.88
N ASN A 40 11.12 -21.30 17.24
CA ASN A 40 11.32 -21.87 15.92
C ASN A 40 10.85 -20.91 14.83
N TYR A 41 11.61 -19.84 14.64
CA TYR A 41 11.23 -18.76 13.73
C TYR A 41 11.22 -19.14 12.24
N GLY A 42 11.79 -20.29 11.86
CA GLY A 42 11.83 -20.78 10.48
C GLY A 42 10.46 -21.16 9.90
N ILE A 43 9.47 -21.43 10.76
CA ILE A 43 8.09 -21.74 10.36
C ILE A 43 7.33 -20.47 9.91
N LEU A 44 7.77 -19.29 10.35
CA LEU A 44 7.06 -18.05 10.10
C LEU A 44 7.26 -17.55 8.65
N PRO A 45 6.30 -16.79 8.08
CA PRO A 45 6.41 -16.24 6.72
C PRO A 45 7.53 -15.21 6.50
N GLY A 46 8.33 -14.91 7.52
CA GLY A 46 9.42 -13.93 7.49
C GLY A 46 9.65 -13.25 8.85
N SER A 47 10.81 -12.61 9.02
CA SER A 47 11.22 -11.95 10.26
C SER A 47 10.38 -10.72 10.62
N THR A 48 9.81 -10.03 9.63
CA THR A 48 8.87 -8.91 9.84
C THR A 48 7.58 -9.39 10.52
N TYR A 49 7.07 -10.55 10.09
CA TYR A 49 5.91 -11.19 10.71
C TYR A 49 6.23 -11.65 12.14
N ALA A 50 7.42 -12.21 12.38
CA ALA A 50 7.85 -12.60 13.73
C ALA A 50 7.74 -11.43 14.72
N LYS A 51 8.31 -10.26 14.38
CA LYS A 51 8.21 -9.07 15.25
C LYS A 51 6.78 -8.61 15.47
N GLY A 52 5.95 -8.63 14.42
CA GLY A 52 4.54 -8.25 14.52
C GLY A 52 3.73 -9.19 15.41
N TYR A 53 3.94 -10.51 15.27
CA TYR A 53 3.28 -11.52 16.05
C TYR A 53 3.73 -11.52 17.51
N LEU A 54 5.05 -11.40 17.78
CA LEU A 54 5.58 -11.24 19.13
C LEU A 54 4.98 -10.04 19.83
N ARG A 55 4.92 -8.88 19.17
CA ARG A 55 4.31 -7.66 19.73
C ARG A 55 2.83 -7.87 20.06
N THR A 56 2.07 -8.43 19.12
CA THR A 56 0.64 -8.65 19.29
C THR A 56 0.36 -9.64 20.41
N TYR A 57 1.10 -10.74 20.44
CA TYR A 57 0.93 -11.79 21.42
C TYR A 57 1.31 -11.33 22.83
N ALA A 58 2.49 -10.70 22.99
CA ALA A 58 2.94 -10.13 24.26
C ALA A 58 1.93 -9.11 24.81
N LYS A 59 1.38 -8.25 23.95
CA LYS A 59 0.36 -7.27 24.34
C LYS A 59 -0.91 -7.93 24.88
N GLN A 60 -1.39 -9.00 24.23
CA GLN A 60 -2.57 -9.72 24.71
C GLN A 60 -2.30 -10.48 26.01
N LEU A 61 -1.07 -10.94 26.24
CA LEU A 61 -0.64 -11.55 27.49
C LEU A 61 -0.38 -10.53 28.61
N GLY A 62 -0.36 -9.23 28.30
CA GLY A 62 -0.05 -8.18 29.27
C GLY A 62 1.45 -8.05 29.58
N LEU A 63 2.30 -8.60 28.73
CA LEU A 63 3.75 -8.48 28.80
C LEU A 63 4.22 -7.21 28.11
N ASN A 64 5.44 -6.76 28.44
CA ASN A 64 6.09 -5.68 27.72
C ASN A 64 6.48 -6.15 26.31
N SER A 65 5.78 -5.65 25.29
CA SER A 65 6.02 -6.06 23.91
C SER A 65 7.39 -5.64 23.37
N ASP A 66 7.92 -4.51 23.83
CA ASP A 66 9.21 -4.01 23.33
C ASP A 66 10.38 -4.82 23.90
N GLU A 67 10.25 -5.31 25.13
CA GLU A 67 11.20 -6.24 25.74
C GLU A 67 11.26 -7.56 24.96
N ILE A 68 10.09 -8.19 24.71
CA ILE A 68 10.01 -9.45 23.96
C ILE A 68 10.58 -9.32 22.54
N VAL A 69 10.26 -8.23 21.83
CA VAL A 69 10.80 -7.98 20.47
C VAL A 69 12.30 -7.67 20.52
N GLY A 70 12.78 -7.05 21.60
CA GLY A 70 14.20 -6.80 21.85
C GLY A 70 14.99 -8.09 22.01
N LEU A 71 14.48 -9.03 22.81
CA LEU A 71 15.07 -10.37 23.01
C LEU A 71 15.18 -11.13 21.68
N TYR A 72 14.09 -11.17 20.90
CA TYR A 72 14.10 -11.74 19.55
C TYR A 72 15.12 -11.06 18.61
N SER A 73 15.22 -9.74 18.66
CA SER A 73 16.15 -9.01 17.78
C SER A 73 17.61 -9.28 18.14
N ALA A 74 17.90 -9.47 19.44
CA ALA A 74 19.20 -9.86 19.93
C ALA A 74 19.55 -11.31 19.55
N SER A 75 18.59 -12.24 19.63
CA SER A 75 18.80 -13.66 19.26
C SER A 75 19.00 -13.87 17.76
N MET A 76 18.35 -13.06 16.91
CA MET A 76 18.51 -13.11 15.44
C MET A 76 19.78 -12.45 14.90
N MET A 77 20.48 -11.65 15.70
CA MET A 77 21.76 -11.04 15.32
C MET A 77 22.88 -11.50 16.24
N PRO A 78 23.31 -12.78 16.13
CA PRO A 78 24.51 -13.22 16.80
C PRO A 78 25.70 -12.49 16.15
N ASP A 79 26.28 -11.55 16.90
CA ASP A 79 27.69 -11.15 16.81
C ASP A 79 28.20 -10.62 15.45
N SER A 80 27.48 -9.69 14.82
CA SER A 80 28.02 -8.89 13.69
C SER A 80 28.05 -7.38 13.92
N LEU A 81 27.86 -6.91 15.16
CA LEU A 81 27.97 -5.49 15.52
C LEU A 81 28.70 -5.21 16.85
N SER A 82 29.52 -6.14 17.36
CA SER A 82 30.41 -5.88 18.51
C SER A 82 31.59 -4.93 18.19
N ALA A 83 31.71 -4.46 16.94
CA ALA A 83 32.64 -3.40 16.58
C ALA A 83 32.03 -2.44 15.56
N GLN A 84 31.02 -1.68 15.98
CA GLN A 84 31.03 -0.27 15.63
C GLN A 84 31.16 0.50 16.94
N PRO A 85 32.10 1.46 17.06
CA PRO A 85 32.05 2.41 18.14
C PRO A 85 30.64 2.97 18.11
N VAL A 86 30.02 3.13 19.29
CA VAL A 86 28.81 3.93 19.48
C VAL A 86 28.93 5.08 18.49
N LEU A 87 28.22 4.99 17.36
CA LEU A 87 28.05 6.13 16.47
C LEU A 87 27.31 7.04 17.40
N LYS A 88 28.11 7.94 18.00
CA LYS A 88 27.72 9.00 18.90
C LYS A 88 26.31 9.27 18.52
N THR A 89 25.37 8.84 19.37
CA THR A 89 23.95 9.05 19.15
C THR A 89 23.93 10.44 18.59
N LEU A 90 23.58 10.59 17.30
CA LEU A 90 23.06 11.86 16.88
C LEU A 90 21.84 11.88 17.78
N GLN A 91 22.03 12.49 18.95
CA GLN A 91 21.02 13.19 19.68
C GLN A 91 20.49 14.05 18.56
N ILE A 92 19.54 13.52 17.81
CA ILE A 92 18.52 14.33 17.20
C ILE A 92 18.06 15.05 18.45
N PRO A 93 18.44 16.33 18.65
CA PRO A 93 17.96 17.03 19.82
C PRO A 93 16.46 16.79 19.75
N GLU A 94 15.89 16.13 20.77
CA GLU A 94 14.45 16.11 20.90
C GLU A 94 14.11 17.58 20.95
N LYS A 95 13.69 18.14 19.81
CA LYS A 95 13.41 19.56 19.71
C LYS A 95 12.31 19.73 20.73
N PRO A 96 12.57 20.39 21.89
CA PRO A 96 11.55 20.51 22.90
C PRO A 96 10.42 21.23 22.19
N ARG A 97 9.29 20.55 22.01
CA ARG A 97 8.13 21.18 21.37
C ARG A 97 7.88 22.44 22.20
N PRO A 98 8.05 23.65 21.64
CA PRO A 98 8.08 24.83 22.47
C PRO A 98 6.74 24.95 23.17
N LEU A 99 6.75 25.16 24.49
CA LEU A 99 5.52 25.30 25.30
C LEU A 99 4.61 26.46 24.85
N TRP A 100 5.05 27.26 23.87
CA TRP A 100 4.33 28.33 23.20
C TRP A 100 3.47 27.91 21.99
N VAL A 101 3.33 26.61 21.68
CA VAL A 101 2.32 26.15 20.68
C VAL A 101 0.91 26.02 21.30
N ARG A 102 0.77 26.21 22.62
CA ARG A 102 -0.53 26.18 23.32
C ARG A 102 -1.41 27.44 23.19
N PRO A 103 -0.91 28.69 23.12
CA PRO A 103 -1.78 29.86 22.95
C PRO A 103 -2.31 30.10 21.51
N SER A 104 -1.64 29.62 20.45
CA SER A 104 -2.10 29.89 19.06
C SER A 104 -3.36 29.10 18.65
N ILE A 105 -3.60 27.93 19.23
CA ILE A 105 -4.81 27.13 18.95
C ILE A 105 -6.04 27.74 19.63
N ILE A 106 -5.87 28.28 20.85
CA ILE A 106 -6.93 28.95 21.61
C ILE A 106 -7.31 30.27 20.93
N GLY A 107 -6.33 31.07 20.49
CA GLY A 107 -6.58 32.31 19.76
C GLY A 107 -7.34 32.07 18.44
N GLY A 108 -6.96 31.05 17.67
CA GLY A 108 -7.67 30.68 16.44
C GLY A 108 -9.11 30.24 16.69
N MET A 109 -9.36 29.48 17.77
CA MET A 109 -10.71 29.01 18.10
C MET A 109 -11.63 30.15 18.57
N VAL A 110 -11.11 31.13 19.29
CA VAL A 110 -11.87 32.33 19.70
C VAL A 110 -12.21 33.19 18.48
N ILE A 111 -11.27 33.41 17.57
CA ILE A 111 -11.50 34.16 16.32
C ILE A 111 -12.55 33.45 15.45
N LEU A 112 -12.48 32.12 15.36
CA LEU A 112 -13.46 31.33 14.61
C LEU A 112 -14.85 31.39 15.25
N LEU A 113 -14.96 31.35 16.58
CA LEU A 113 -16.23 31.51 17.29
C LEU A 113 -16.84 32.90 17.09
N VAL A 114 -16.02 33.97 17.16
CA VAL A 114 -16.47 35.33 16.87
C VAL A 114 -16.93 35.46 15.43
N PHE A 115 -16.19 34.89 14.48
CA PHE A 115 -16.57 34.88 13.06
C PHE A 115 -17.92 34.19 12.83
N VAL A 116 -18.14 33.01 13.43
CA VAL A 116 -19.43 32.30 13.35
C VAL A 116 -20.57 33.14 13.94
N PHE A 117 -20.34 33.85 15.06
CA PHE A 117 -21.35 34.72 15.66
C PHE A 117 -21.67 35.94 14.77
N VAL A 118 -20.68 36.57 14.15
CA VAL A 118 -20.87 37.69 13.22
C VAL A 118 -21.66 37.23 11.99
N VAL A 119 -21.27 36.11 11.39
CA VAL A 119 -21.98 35.53 10.23
C VAL A 119 -23.43 35.22 10.59
N LYS A 120 -23.67 34.57 11.74
CA LYS A 120 -25.03 34.24 12.17
C LYS A 120 -25.87 35.49 12.48
N GLY A 121 -25.26 36.55 13.02
CA GLY A 121 -25.89 37.85 13.22
C GLY A 121 -26.30 38.53 11.91
N LEU A 122 -25.45 38.48 10.88
CA LEU A 122 -25.77 38.99 9.55
C LEU A 122 -26.94 38.22 8.92
N TYR A 123 -26.92 36.88 8.96
CA TYR A 123 -28.02 36.05 8.43
C TYR A 123 -29.34 36.20 9.18
N TRP A 124 -29.33 36.59 10.46
CA TRP A 124 -30.55 36.89 11.22
C TRP A 124 -31.16 38.26 10.87
N THR A 125 -30.36 39.19 10.33
CA THR A 125 -30.81 40.54 10.00
C THR A 125 -31.60 40.59 8.67
N GLU A 126 -31.49 39.54 7.83
CA GLU A 126 -32.17 39.48 6.53
C GLU A 126 -33.55 38.78 6.54
N HIS A 127 -34.02 38.25 7.68
CA HIS A 127 -35.31 37.52 7.76
C HIS A 127 -36.55 38.39 8.11
N LYS A 128 -36.46 39.71 7.96
CA LYS A 128 -37.58 40.65 8.18
C LYS A 128 -37.70 41.66 7.04
N ILE A 129 -38.06 41.22 5.83
CA ILE A 129 -38.70 42.10 4.83
C ILE A 129 -39.87 41.33 4.20
N ALA A 130 -40.98 42.05 4.08
CA ALA A 130 -42.36 41.60 4.05
C ALA A 130 -42.85 41.06 2.69
N ASP A 131 -43.94 40.30 2.79
CA ASP A 131 -44.81 39.89 1.69
C ASP A 131 -45.23 41.08 0.80
N THR A 132 -45.00 40.97 -0.51
CA THR A 132 -45.70 41.79 -1.52
C THR A 132 -46.32 40.87 -2.57
N PRO A 133 -47.57 41.12 -2.99
CA PRO A 133 -48.31 40.23 -3.89
C PRO A 133 -47.88 40.33 -5.35
N TYR A 134 -48.08 39.22 -6.07
CA TYR A 134 -47.85 39.00 -7.50
C TYR A 134 -48.31 40.14 -8.43
N THR A 135 -47.50 40.42 -9.45
CA THR A 135 -47.93 40.95 -10.76
C THR A 135 -47.08 40.28 -11.84
N SER A 136 -47.69 39.48 -12.70
CA SER A 136 -47.03 38.81 -13.83
C SER A 136 -46.91 39.75 -15.04
N PRO A 137 -45.71 39.96 -15.60
CA PRO A 137 -45.54 40.57 -16.92
C PRO A 137 -45.87 39.57 -18.05
N PRO A 138 -46.26 40.04 -19.24
CA PRO A 138 -46.79 39.21 -20.33
C PRO A 138 -45.71 38.39 -21.05
N LEU A 139 -46.13 37.25 -21.62
CA LEU A 139 -45.32 36.41 -22.51
C LEU A 139 -44.85 37.22 -23.73
N ILE A 140 -43.54 37.25 -23.97
CA ILE A 140 -42.96 37.60 -25.27
C ILE A 140 -42.17 36.40 -25.77
N SER A 141 -42.49 36.03 -27.01
CA SER A 141 -42.10 34.82 -27.74
C SER A 141 -40.60 34.74 -28.03
N ALA A 142 -40.09 33.51 -28.05
CA ALA A 142 -38.71 33.16 -28.37
C ALA A 142 -38.34 33.40 -29.85
N PRO A 143 -37.04 33.64 -30.14
CA PRO A 143 -36.44 33.23 -31.41
C PRO A 143 -35.53 32.01 -31.21
N LYS A 144 -35.84 30.93 -31.95
CA LYS A 144 -34.90 29.86 -32.29
C LYS A 144 -33.85 30.41 -33.25
N THR A 145 -32.56 30.10 -33.04
CA THR A 145 -31.58 30.05 -34.13
C THR A 145 -30.47 29.05 -33.78
N ASP A 146 -30.59 27.89 -34.42
CA ASP A 146 -29.60 27.14 -35.18
C ASP A 146 -28.21 26.82 -34.60
N VAL A 147 -28.04 25.52 -34.43
CA VAL A 147 -26.80 24.75 -34.37
C VAL A 147 -26.07 24.81 -35.73
N PRO A 148 -24.74 25.01 -35.75
CA PRO A 148 -23.91 24.49 -36.81
C PRO A 148 -23.07 23.32 -36.29
N ASN A 149 -23.41 22.16 -36.84
CA ASN A 149 -22.60 20.95 -36.91
C ASN A 149 -21.24 21.24 -37.57
N SER A 150 -20.13 20.82 -36.95
CA SER A 150 -18.86 20.66 -37.68
C SER A 150 -18.09 19.47 -37.13
N SER A 151 -18.25 18.35 -37.83
CA SER A 151 -17.39 17.18 -37.75
C SER A 151 -16.04 17.49 -38.41
N ALA A 152 -14.92 17.23 -37.71
CA ALA A 152 -13.62 16.97 -38.33
C ALA A 152 -12.65 16.31 -37.34
N THR A 153 -12.43 15.02 -37.51
CA THR A 153 -11.14 14.33 -37.24
C THR A 153 -10.65 13.98 -38.66
N PRO A 154 -9.34 14.00 -39.02
CA PRO A 154 -8.20 13.55 -38.21
C PRO A 154 -6.92 14.39 -38.37
N ASN A 155 -6.03 14.37 -37.37
CA ASN A 155 -4.61 14.60 -37.69
C ASN A 155 -3.66 13.75 -36.85
N LYS A 156 -3.01 12.85 -37.59
CA LYS A 156 -1.84 12.04 -37.26
C LYS A 156 -0.61 12.96 -37.28
N PRO A 157 0.33 12.80 -36.35
CA PRO A 157 1.73 12.97 -36.69
C PRO A 157 2.38 11.62 -36.94
N GLU A 158 2.96 11.51 -38.12
CA GLU A 158 3.78 10.41 -38.60
C GLU A 158 5.20 10.51 -38.01
N THR A 159 5.81 9.35 -37.80
CA THR A 159 7.26 9.10 -37.89
C THR A 159 8.19 9.59 -36.77
N SER A 160 8.57 8.63 -35.93
CA SER A 160 10.00 8.32 -35.71
C SER A 160 10.17 6.80 -35.80
N LEU A 161 10.55 6.35 -37.00
CA LEU A 161 11.19 5.06 -37.22
C LEU A 161 12.68 5.27 -36.97
N GLN A 162 13.22 4.73 -35.88
CA GLN A 162 14.63 4.38 -35.81
C GLN A 162 14.76 2.87 -35.55
N SER A 163 14.96 2.20 -36.67
CA SER A 163 15.50 0.86 -36.82
C SER A 163 17.02 0.86 -36.57
N THR A 164 17.48 -0.05 -35.71
CA THR A 164 18.72 -0.80 -35.96
C THR A 164 18.68 -2.13 -35.21
N PRO A 165 18.64 -3.26 -35.93
CA PRO A 165 19.48 -4.43 -35.68
C PRO A 165 20.52 -4.56 -36.82
N PRO A 166 21.58 -5.38 -36.73
CA PRO A 166 21.76 -6.57 -35.88
C PRO A 166 23.14 -6.70 -35.21
N ASN A 167 23.22 -7.49 -34.13
CA ASN A 167 24.12 -8.66 -33.98
C ASN A 167 24.49 -8.90 -32.49
N VAL A 168 23.90 -9.98 -31.95
CA VAL A 168 24.51 -10.98 -31.06
C VAL A 168 25.32 -10.46 -29.87
N ILE A 169 24.74 -10.56 -28.67
CA ILE A 169 25.05 -11.71 -27.80
C ILE A 169 23.71 -12.25 -27.29
N ALA A 170 23.38 -13.46 -27.73
CA ALA A 170 22.50 -14.32 -26.97
C ALA A 170 23.21 -14.59 -25.64
N SER A 171 22.92 -13.77 -24.63
CA SER A 171 23.25 -14.12 -23.27
C SER A 171 22.23 -15.15 -22.86
N THR A 172 22.68 -16.39 -22.78
CA THR A 172 22.08 -17.47 -22.02
C THR A 172 21.94 -17.00 -20.57
N GLU A 173 20.92 -16.21 -20.29
CA GLU A 173 20.49 -15.93 -18.93
C GLU A 173 19.27 -16.82 -18.71
N ASP A 174 19.46 -17.79 -17.83
CA ASP A 174 18.52 -18.84 -17.51
C ASP A 174 17.32 -18.29 -16.70
N GLY A 175 16.67 -17.23 -17.19
CA GLY A 175 15.72 -16.38 -16.44
C GLY A 175 14.46 -15.97 -17.21
N LEU A 176 13.49 -15.43 -16.47
CA LEU A 176 12.23 -14.87 -16.90
C LEU A 176 12.32 -13.34 -17.02
N THR A 177 12.08 -12.79 -18.20
CA THR A 177 11.91 -11.34 -18.40
C THR A 177 10.44 -11.04 -18.67
N ALA A 178 9.78 -10.35 -17.75
CA ALA A 178 8.41 -9.88 -17.89
C ALA A 178 8.38 -8.37 -18.16
N GLN A 179 7.70 -7.96 -19.22
CA GLN A 179 7.42 -6.56 -19.52
C GLN A 179 5.94 -6.27 -19.24
N LEU A 180 5.70 -5.35 -18.33
CA LEU A 180 4.38 -4.89 -17.93
C LEU A 180 4.10 -3.56 -18.62
N VAL A 181 3.00 -3.47 -19.34
CA VAL A 181 2.53 -2.25 -20.01
C VAL A 181 1.18 -1.88 -19.41
N PHE A 182 1.10 -0.68 -18.85
CA PHE A 182 -0.09 -0.19 -18.15
C PHE A 182 -0.91 0.68 -19.11
N THR A 183 -2.06 0.19 -19.56
CA THR A 183 -2.99 0.94 -20.43
C THR A 183 -3.94 1.82 -19.62
N GLN A 184 -4.10 1.55 -18.33
CA GLN A 184 -4.88 2.32 -17.36
C GLN A 184 -4.14 2.38 -16.02
N PRO A 185 -4.55 3.27 -15.09
CA PRO A 185 -4.03 3.25 -13.72
C PRO A 185 -4.24 1.87 -13.09
N CYS A 186 -3.16 1.26 -12.60
CA CYS A 186 -3.16 -0.12 -12.12
C CYS A 186 -2.31 -0.26 -10.86
N TRP A 187 -2.90 -0.82 -9.81
CA TRP A 187 -2.15 -1.19 -8.60
C TRP A 187 -1.53 -2.57 -8.80
N ILE A 188 -0.25 -2.73 -8.51
CA ILE A 188 0.40 -4.04 -8.54
C ILE A 188 1.18 -4.32 -7.26
N GLU A 189 1.20 -5.58 -6.87
CA GLU A 189 2.09 -6.16 -5.88
C GLU A 189 2.75 -7.39 -6.51
N ILE A 190 4.07 -7.38 -6.63
CA ILE A 190 4.84 -8.38 -7.37
C ILE A 190 5.96 -8.91 -6.50
N LYS A 191 6.14 -10.22 -6.54
CA LYS A 191 7.20 -10.96 -5.86
C LYS A 191 8.06 -11.70 -6.89
N ILE A 192 9.37 -11.52 -6.82
CA ILE A 192 10.33 -12.10 -7.76
C ILE A 192 11.20 -13.10 -6.99
N ASP A 193 11.27 -14.35 -7.43
CA ASP A 193 12.17 -15.38 -6.88
C ASP A 193 12.14 -15.49 -5.33
N GLY A 194 10.97 -15.30 -4.72
CA GLY A 194 10.83 -15.39 -3.26
C GLY A 194 11.28 -14.14 -2.48
N GLN A 195 11.86 -13.12 -3.12
CA GLN A 195 12.31 -11.87 -2.51
C GLN A 195 11.14 -11.01 -1.97
N ALA A 196 11.45 -9.93 -1.24
CA ALA A 196 10.42 -9.03 -0.71
C ALA A 196 9.54 -8.43 -1.83
N PRO A 197 8.21 -8.34 -1.64
CA PRO A 197 7.32 -7.85 -2.68
C PRO A 197 7.52 -6.35 -2.93
N PHE A 198 7.57 -5.98 -4.20
CA PHE A 198 7.50 -4.59 -4.64
C PHE A 198 6.04 -4.25 -4.97
N GLN A 199 5.58 -3.07 -4.55
CA GLN A 199 4.20 -2.64 -4.74
C GLN A 199 4.08 -1.18 -5.17
N GLY A 200 3.01 -0.84 -5.88
CA GLY A 200 2.66 0.55 -6.21
C GLY A 200 1.53 0.70 -7.22
N THR A 201 1.02 1.93 -7.35
CA THR A 201 0.12 2.33 -8.43
C THR A 201 0.92 2.86 -9.61
N PHE A 202 0.70 2.29 -10.78
CA PHE A 202 1.31 2.71 -12.04
C PHE A 202 0.30 3.49 -12.86
N ALA A 203 0.75 4.60 -13.46
CA ALA A 203 -0.09 5.42 -14.33
C ALA A 203 -0.25 4.78 -15.73
N ALA A 204 -1.32 5.14 -16.43
CA ALA A 204 -1.53 4.74 -17.81
C ALA A 204 -0.39 5.26 -18.72
N GLY A 205 0.00 4.45 -19.71
CA GLY A 205 1.10 4.74 -20.64
C GLY A 205 2.49 4.42 -20.10
N THR A 206 2.61 3.97 -18.85
CA THR A 206 3.91 3.54 -18.31
C THR A 206 4.21 2.09 -18.66
N SER A 207 5.48 1.74 -18.66
CA SER A 207 5.93 0.35 -18.76
C SER A 207 6.98 0.05 -17.70
N LYS A 208 7.02 -1.21 -17.26
CA LYS A 208 7.98 -1.72 -16.29
C LYS A 208 8.51 -3.05 -16.77
N GLU A 209 9.83 -3.14 -16.90
CA GLU A 209 10.50 -4.42 -17.11
C GLU A 209 10.89 -5.03 -15.77
N ILE A 210 10.68 -6.34 -15.65
CA ILE A 210 10.97 -7.15 -14.48
C ILE A 210 11.77 -8.36 -14.94
N LYS A 211 12.87 -8.64 -14.24
CA LYS A 211 13.71 -9.82 -14.49
C LYS A 211 13.68 -10.70 -13.25
N GLY A 212 13.44 -11.98 -13.45
CA GLY A 212 13.50 -13.04 -12.45
C GLY A 212 14.22 -14.26 -13.01
N THR A 213 14.55 -15.21 -12.16
CA THR A 213 15.34 -16.40 -12.50
C THR A 213 14.43 -17.62 -12.63
N GLU A 214 13.56 -17.82 -11.64
CA GLU A 214 12.69 -18.99 -11.56
C GLU A 214 11.21 -18.64 -11.69
N LYS A 215 10.76 -17.59 -11.00
CA LYS A 215 9.32 -17.24 -10.93
C LYS A 215 9.07 -15.76 -10.69
N ILE A 216 8.05 -15.24 -11.37
CA ILE A 216 7.50 -13.90 -11.13
C ILE A 216 6.05 -14.09 -10.69
N GLU A 217 5.76 -13.77 -9.42
CA GLU A 217 4.44 -13.89 -8.82
C GLU A 217 3.79 -12.51 -8.76
N LEU A 218 2.76 -12.26 -9.57
CA LEU A 218 1.90 -11.10 -9.42
C LEU A 218 0.87 -11.43 -8.31
N VAL A 219 1.24 -11.06 -7.08
CA VAL A 219 0.48 -11.32 -5.85
C VAL A 219 -0.89 -10.66 -5.92
N SER A 220 -0.95 -9.40 -6.37
CA SER A 220 -2.19 -8.65 -6.51
C SER A 220 -2.10 -7.67 -7.68
N ILE A 221 -3.15 -7.62 -8.51
CA ILE A 221 -3.32 -6.72 -9.65
C ILE A 221 -4.68 -6.03 -9.47
N GLY A 222 -4.68 -4.76 -9.12
CA GLY A 222 -5.88 -3.92 -9.07
C GLY A 222 -6.10 -3.22 -10.40
N ASN A 223 -7.25 -3.45 -11.03
CA ASN A 223 -7.55 -3.12 -12.42
C ASN A 223 -6.78 -3.98 -13.44
N ALA A 224 -6.99 -5.31 -13.38
CA ALA A 224 -6.30 -6.29 -14.21
C ALA A 224 -6.51 -6.09 -15.73
N GLY A 225 -7.65 -5.53 -16.16
CA GLY A 225 -7.88 -5.19 -17.58
C GLY A 225 -7.05 -4.00 -18.08
N GLY A 226 -6.41 -3.25 -17.18
CA GLY A 226 -5.50 -2.15 -17.50
C GLY A 226 -4.03 -2.57 -17.63
N LEU A 227 -3.72 -3.86 -17.56
CA LEU A 227 -2.35 -4.40 -17.57
C LEU A 227 -2.19 -5.42 -18.69
N THR A 228 -1.23 -5.16 -19.57
CA THR A 228 -0.72 -6.13 -20.55
C THR A 228 0.63 -6.63 -20.08
N VAL A 229 0.83 -7.95 -20.11
CA VAL A 229 2.09 -8.57 -19.69
C VAL A 229 2.68 -9.35 -20.85
N THR A 230 3.98 -9.17 -21.10
CA THR A 230 4.75 -9.93 -22.07
C THR A 230 5.83 -10.70 -21.34
N LEU A 231 5.90 -12.01 -21.51
CA LEU A 231 6.91 -12.86 -20.87
C LEU A 231 7.86 -13.39 -21.94
N ASN A 232 9.16 -13.12 -21.81
CA ASN A 232 10.20 -13.51 -22.78
C ASN A 232 9.84 -13.17 -24.23
N GLY A 233 9.20 -12.01 -24.44
CA GLY A 233 8.76 -11.53 -25.76
C GLY A 233 7.40 -12.07 -26.23
N ARG A 234 6.76 -12.99 -25.51
CA ARG A 234 5.41 -13.50 -25.84
C ARG A 234 4.34 -12.79 -24.99
N ALA A 235 3.39 -12.14 -25.64
CA ALA A 235 2.28 -11.48 -24.97
C ALA A 235 1.35 -12.51 -24.30
N LEU A 236 1.00 -12.26 -23.04
CA LEU A 236 0.02 -13.05 -22.29
C LEU A 236 -1.41 -12.55 -22.60
N PRO A 237 -2.43 -13.41 -22.47
CA PRO A 237 -3.82 -13.00 -22.48
C PRO A 237 -4.09 -11.95 -21.41
N VAL A 238 -5.11 -11.13 -21.66
CA VAL A 238 -5.55 -10.12 -20.69
C VAL A 238 -5.89 -10.80 -19.37
N LEU A 239 -5.27 -10.35 -18.29
CA LEU A 239 -5.31 -11.04 -17.01
C LEU A 239 -6.65 -10.89 -16.27
N GLY A 240 -7.52 -9.96 -16.71
CA GLY A 240 -8.86 -9.77 -16.18
C GLY A 240 -9.62 -8.62 -16.87
N LYS A 241 -10.80 -8.28 -16.36
CA LYS A 241 -11.60 -7.15 -16.87
C LYS A 241 -11.14 -5.82 -16.26
N ALA A 242 -11.59 -4.71 -16.86
CA ALA A 242 -11.39 -3.38 -16.28
C ALA A 242 -12.02 -3.31 -14.88
N GLY A 243 -11.26 -2.80 -13.90
CA GLY A 243 -11.64 -2.72 -12.48
C GLY A 243 -11.57 -4.05 -11.72
N GLU A 244 -11.34 -5.19 -12.38
CA GLU A 244 -11.23 -6.49 -11.73
C GLU A 244 -9.92 -6.58 -10.93
N VAL A 245 -9.99 -7.14 -9.72
CA VAL A 245 -8.81 -7.45 -8.92
C VAL A 245 -8.45 -8.91 -9.13
N ARG A 246 -7.24 -9.17 -9.62
CA ARG A 246 -6.69 -10.52 -9.81
C ARG A 246 -5.56 -10.77 -8.84
N ARG A 247 -5.48 -11.98 -8.29
CA ARG A 247 -4.50 -12.37 -7.28
C ARG A 247 -3.80 -13.67 -7.66
N ASN A 248 -2.58 -13.85 -7.16
CA ASN A 248 -1.80 -15.08 -7.29
C ASN A 248 -1.57 -15.52 -8.74
N VAL A 249 -1.28 -14.57 -9.65
CA VAL A 249 -0.90 -14.90 -11.03
C VAL A 249 0.58 -15.23 -11.03
N VAL A 250 0.92 -16.50 -11.21
CA VAL A 250 2.31 -16.97 -11.23
C VAL A 250 2.77 -17.12 -12.67
N LEU A 251 3.89 -16.46 -13.00
CA LEU A 251 4.58 -16.57 -14.26
C LEU A 251 5.84 -17.41 -14.05
N THR A 252 5.91 -18.55 -14.73
CA THR A 252 7.07 -19.47 -14.77
C THR A 252 7.49 -19.73 -16.21
N LYS A 253 8.62 -20.43 -16.42
CA LYS A 253 9.05 -20.87 -17.76
C LYS A 253 7.96 -21.72 -18.44
N ASP A 254 7.19 -22.49 -17.66
CA ASP A 254 6.08 -23.33 -18.14
C ASP A 254 4.81 -22.56 -18.48
N SER A 255 4.63 -21.34 -17.95
CA SER A 255 3.48 -20.49 -18.30
C SER A 255 3.44 -20.18 -19.80
N LEU A 256 4.57 -20.25 -20.51
CA LEU A 256 4.65 -20.09 -21.96
C LEU A 256 4.09 -21.29 -22.74
N ASN A 257 4.07 -22.48 -22.14
CA ASN A 257 3.64 -23.72 -22.80
C ASN A 257 2.14 -24.01 -22.64
N ASN A 258 1.47 -23.32 -21.71
CA ASN A 258 0.05 -23.53 -21.38
C ASN A 258 -0.85 -22.38 -21.84
N LEU A 259 -0.44 -21.72 -22.93
CA LEU A 259 -1.06 -20.54 -23.55
C LEU A 259 -1.37 -20.76 -25.04
#